data_AF-A0A559A047-F1
#
_entry.id   AF-A0A559A047-F1
#
_cell.length_a   1.000
_cell.length_b   1.000
_cell.length_c   1.000
_cell.angle_alpha   90.00
_cell.angle_beta   90.00
_cell.angle_gamma   90.00
#
_symmetry.space_group_name_H-M   'P 1'
#
loop_
_entity.id
_entity.type
_entity.pdbx_description
1 polymer ?
#
loop_
_entity_poly.entity_id
_entity_poly.type
_entity_poly.pdbx_seq_one_letter_code
_entity_poly.pdbx_strand_id
1 'polypeptide(L)'
;FEKEGGDVDLVPFVTLNEDALVKSVAIMVENIDNTTVFFVAGGFSAADEPDGSAKFIVNILLNEKVRAAIDSFIARGGLIIGICNGFQALVKSGLLPYGNFEDAKSTSPTLFYNDANQHVAKMVETRIANTNSPWLTGVQVGDIHAIPVSHGEGKFVVTAEEFAELRDNGQIFSQYVDFEGKPSMDSKYNPNGSVHAIEGITSKNGQIIGKMGHSERYEDGLFQNIPGNKDQHLFASAVKYFTGK
;
A
#
# COMPACT_ATOMS: atom_id res chain seq x y z
N PHE A 1 0.22 14.30 -3.21
CA PHE A 1 -1.04 14.90 -2.75
C PHE A 1 -1.06 16.41 -2.93
N GLU A 2 -0.09 17.17 -2.40
CA GLU A 2 -0.03 18.64 -2.59
C GLU A 2 -0.05 19.07 -4.06
N LYS A 3 0.73 18.40 -4.93
CA LYS A 3 0.72 18.61 -6.39
C LYS A 3 -0.68 18.49 -7.01
N GLU A 4 -1.52 17.62 -6.44
CA GLU A 4 -2.87 17.33 -6.92
C GLU A 4 -3.93 18.22 -6.25
N GLY A 5 -3.52 19.16 -5.38
CA GLY A 5 -4.40 20.09 -4.69
C GLY A 5 -4.95 19.59 -3.35
N GLY A 6 -4.39 18.52 -2.79
CA GLY A 6 -4.70 18.09 -1.42
C GLY A 6 -3.88 18.84 -0.37
N ASP A 7 -4.49 19.14 0.77
CA ASP A 7 -3.77 19.61 1.96
C ASP A 7 -3.13 18.42 2.69
N VAL A 8 -1.89 18.56 3.18
CA VAL A 8 -1.10 17.44 3.72
C VAL A 8 -0.53 17.78 5.09
N ASP A 9 -1.06 17.09 6.10
CA ASP A 9 -0.50 17.08 7.44
C ASP A 9 0.44 15.90 7.64
N LEU A 10 1.75 16.15 7.57
CA LEU A 10 2.78 15.15 7.88
C LEU A 10 3.09 15.17 9.38
N VAL A 11 2.62 14.16 10.12
CA VAL A 11 2.82 14.09 11.57
C VAL A 11 3.70 12.90 11.96
N PRO A 12 4.85 13.13 12.63
CA PRO A 12 5.66 12.05 13.14
C PRO A 12 5.01 11.39 14.37
N PHE A 13 5.03 10.06 14.42
CA PHE A 13 4.62 9.31 15.60
C PHE A 13 5.80 9.19 16.57
N VAL A 14 5.74 9.86 17.72
CA VAL A 14 6.88 10.03 18.64
C VAL A 14 6.82 8.98 19.75
N THR A 15 7.89 8.19 19.89
CA THR A 15 8.00 7.07 20.84
C THR A 15 9.08 7.23 21.91
N LEU A 16 9.55 8.45 22.15
CA LEU A 16 10.68 8.71 23.04
C LEU A 16 10.42 8.31 24.51
N ASN A 17 9.17 8.39 24.96
CA ASN A 17 8.70 8.01 26.29
C ASN A 17 7.19 7.76 26.27
N GLU A 18 6.64 7.31 27.39
CA GLU A 18 5.21 6.98 27.53
C GLU A 18 4.29 8.18 27.27
N ASP A 19 4.60 9.35 27.82
CA ASP A 19 3.80 10.57 27.61
C ASP A 19 3.77 10.97 26.12
N ALA A 20 4.92 10.89 25.44
CA ALA A 20 5.02 11.18 24.02
C ALA A 20 4.24 10.15 23.16
N LEU A 21 4.24 8.88 23.57
CA LEU A 21 3.48 7.83 22.92
C LEU A 21 1.97 8.10 23.04
N VAL A 22 1.48 8.36 24.25
CA VAL A 22 0.07 8.67 24.52
C VAL A 22 -0.36 9.92 23.75
N LYS A 23 0.49 10.95 23.72
CA LYS A 23 0.25 12.17 22.94
C LYS A 23 0.20 11.89 21.44
N SER A 24 1.09 11.05 20.92
CA SER A 24 1.11 10.69 19.50
C SER A 24 -0.14 9.92 19.08
N VAL A 25 -0.64 9.01 19.94
CA VAL A 25 -1.92 8.33 19.73
C VAL A 25 -3.07 9.33 19.68
N ALA A 26 -3.12 10.29 20.62
CA ALA A 26 -4.18 11.30 20.65
C ALA A 26 -4.18 12.18 19.39
N ILE A 27 -3.01 12.68 18.98
CA ILE A 27 -2.86 13.49 17.76
C ILE A 27 -3.25 12.68 16.52
N MET A 28 -2.83 11.41 16.45
CA MET A 28 -3.17 10.56 15.31
C MET A 28 -4.68 10.34 15.19
N VAL A 29 -5.37 10.07 16.32
CA VAL A 29 -6.84 9.95 16.34
C VAL A 29 -7.51 11.24 15.89
N GLU A 30 -7.10 12.38 16.42
CA GLU A 30 -7.63 13.69 16.03
C GLU A 30 -7.44 13.97 14.53
N ASN A 31 -6.27 13.64 13.97
CA ASN A 31 -6.02 13.81 12.55
C ASN A 31 -6.82 12.85 11.68
N ILE A 32 -6.95 11.58 12.09
CA ILE A 32 -7.81 10.60 11.42
C ILE A 32 -9.24 11.12 11.40
N ASP A 33 -9.73 11.69 12.51
CA ASP A 33 -11.08 12.24 12.60
C ASP A 33 -11.30 13.49 11.74
N ASN A 34 -10.25 14.20 11.33
CA ASN A 34 -10.37 15.44 10.54
C ASN A 34 -9.86 15.32 9.08
N THR A 35 -9.35 14.16 8.67
CA THR A 35 -8.89 13.93 7.28
C THR A 35 -9.89 13.11 6.46
N THR A 36 -9.77 13.18 5.13
CA THR A 36 -10.47 12.32 4.17
C THR A 36 -9.59 11.23 3.58
N VAL A 37 -8.26 11.40 3.65
CA VAL A 37 -7.26 10.44 3.15
C VAL A 37 -6.25 10.14 4.25
N PHE A 38 -6.00 8.84 4.46
CA PHE A 38 -4.97 8.37 5.39
C PHE A 38 -3.88 7.60 4.64
N PHE A 39 -2.66 8.14 4.64
CA PHE A 39 -1.50 7.53 4.00
C PHE A 39 -0.55 6.95 5.06
N VAL A 40 -0.40 5.63 5.06
CA VAL A 40 0.67 4.93 5.78
C VAL A 40 1.93 4.87 4.90
N ALA A 41 2.94 5.67 5.26
CA ALA A 41 4.16 5.84 4.48
C ALA A 41 5.06 4.59 4.46
N GLY A 42 5.93 4.51 3.45
CA GLY A 42 6.99 3.51 3.36
C GLY A 42 8.21 3.85 4.24
N GLY A 43 9.13 2.89 4.39
CA GLY A 43 10.32 3.04 5.22
C GLY A 43 10.74 1.74 5.89
N PHE A 44 11.41 1.86 7.04
CA PHE A 44 11.80 0.76 7.91
C PHE A 44 11.37 1.12 9.33
N SER A 45 10.07 1.07 9.62
CA SER A 45 9.56 1.44 10.94
C SER A 45 10.21 0.58 12.02
N ALA A 46 10.82 1.22 13.03
CA ALA A 46 11.65 0.55 14.04
C ALA A 46 12.75 -0.37 13.44
N ALA A 47 13.31 -0.02 12.29
CA ALA A 47 14.30 -0.80 11.55
C ALA A 47 13.82 -2.22 11.17
N ASP A 48 12.50 -2.45 11.12
CA ASP A 48 11.86 -3.76 10.92
C ASP A 48 12.18 -4.81 12.02
N GLU A 49 12.70 -4.36 13.15
CA GLU A 49 12.92 -5.15 14.38
C GLU A 49 11.61 -5.32 15.17
N PRO A 50 11.48 -6.36 16.02
CA PRO A 50 12.45 -7.43 16.28
C PRO A 50 12.38 -8.64 15.32
N ASP A 51 11.33 -8.76 14.49
CA ASP A 51 11.08 -9.99 13.73
C ASP A 51 10.19 -9.73 12.49
N GLY A 52 10.55 -8.74 11.68
CA GLY A 52 9.98 -8.50 10.35
C GLY A 52 9.21 -7.19 10.19
N SER A 53 9.05 -6.80 8.93
CA SER A 53 8.68 -5.42 8.58
C SER A 53 7.32 -4.96 9.10
N ALA A 54 7.23 -3.67 9.39
CA ALA A 54 6.02 -2.93 9.74
C ALA A 54 5.35 -3.26 11.08
N LYS A 55 5.92 -4.16 11.91
CA LYS A 55 5.35 -4.54 13.22
C LYS A 55 5.05 -3.35 14.13
N PHE A 56 5.93 -2.35 14.11
CA PHE A 56 5.72 -1.14 14.88
C PHE A 56 4.46 -0.39 14.44
N ILE A 57 4.25 -0.22 13.13
CA ILE A 57 3.04 0.41 12.58
C ILE A 57 1.82 -0.44 12.90
N VAL A 58 1.90 -1.77 12.79
CA VAL A 58 0.81 -2.70 13.13
C VAL A 58 0.33 -2.48 14.57
N ASN A 59 1.26 -2.38 15.53
CA ASN A 59 0.91 -2.12 16.93
C ASN A 59 0.17 -0.78 17.13
N ILE A 60 0.54 0.25 16.35
CA ILE A 60 -0.17 1.54 16.36
C ILE A 60 -1.57 1.37 15.78
N LEU A 61 -1.70 0.73 14.61
CA LEU A 61 -3.00 0.53 13.95
C LEU A 61 -3.96 -0.31 14.81
N LEU A 62 -3.43 -1.27 15.58
CA LEU A 62 -4.20 -2.12 16.48
C LEU A 62 -4.47 -1.49 17.86
N ASN A 63 -3.92 -0.30 18.16
CA ASN A 63 -4.29 0.43 19.36
C ASN A 63 -5.80 0.71 19.34
N GLU A 64 -6.50 0.41 20.44
CA GLU A 64 -7.97 0.49 20.51
C GLU A 64 -8.55 1.83 20.04
N LYS A 65 -7.91 2.95 20.42
CA LYS A 65 -8.37 4.29 20.02
C LYS A 65 -8.13 4.56 18.53
N VAL A 66 -6.96 4.18 18.02
CA VAL A 66 -6.61 4.33 16.61
C VAL A 66 -7.50 3.44 15.74
N ARG A 67 -7.73 2.20 16.15
CA ARG A 67 -8.63 1.25 15.50
C ARG A 67 -10.05 1.82 15.38
N ALA A 68 -10.62 2.31 16.47
CA ALA A 68 -11.95 2.91 16.48
C ALA A 68 -12.05 4.17 15.58
N ALA A 69 -11.00 4.98 15.55
CA ALA A 69 -10.92 6.13 14.65
C ALA A 69 -10.87 5.70 13.17
N ILE A 70 -10.07 4.67 12.85
CA ILE A 70 -9.99 4.11 11.50
C ILE A 70 -11.31 3.48 11.06
N ASP A 71 -11.99 2.74 11.94
CA ASP A 71 -13.31 2.16 11.64
C ASP A 71 -14.33 3.27 11.31
N SER A 72 -14.33 4.36 12.10
CA SER A 72 -15.17 5.54 11.86
C SER A 72 -14.79 6.26 10.56
N PHE A 73 -13.49 6.36 10.26
CA PHE A 73 -12.94 6.94 9.04
C PHE A 73 -13.35 6.15 7.79
N ILE A 74 -13.32 4.82 7.83
CA ILE A 74 -13.78 3.97 6.73
C ILE A 74 -15.30 4.11 6.56
N ALA A 75 -16.06 4.06 7.65
CA ALA A 75 -17.52 4.14 7.63
C ALA A 75 -18.07 5.44 7.00
N ARG A 76 -17.32 6.55 7.12
CA ARG A 76 -17.68 7.83 6.48
C ARG A 76 -17.13 8.02 5.06
N GLY A 77 -16.57 6.98 4.44
CA GLY A 77 -16.09 7.02 3.07
C GLY A 77 -14.62 7.43 2.89
N GLY A 78 -13.82 7.43 3.96
CA GLY A 78 -12.40 7.76 3.90
C GLY A 78 -11.62 6.77 3.02
N LEU A 79 -10.51 7.24 2.44
CA LEU A 79 -9.61 6.43 1.62
C LEU A 79 -8.28 6.20 2.31
N ILE A 80 -7.77 4.96 2.29
CA ILE A 80 -6.49 4.58 2.90
C ILE A 80 -5.53 4.07 1.82
N ILE A 81 -4.27 4.52 1.87
CA ILE A 81 -3.19 3.99 1.02
C ILE A 81 -2.00 3.59 1.87
N GLY A 82 -1.45 2.40 1.61
CA GLY A 82 -0.18 1.95 2.17
C GLY A 82 0.83 1.67 1.07
N ILE A 83 2.01 2.27 1.14
CA ILE A 83 3.09 2.02 0.19
C ILE A 83 4.28 1.39 0.90
N CYS A 84 4.81 0.30 0.34
CA CYS A 84 5.96 -0.46 0.86
C CYS A 84 5.73 -0.88 2.33
N ASN A 85 6.35 -0.22 3.30
CA ASN A 85 6.14 -0.48 4.73
C ASN A 85 4.70 -0.24 5.19
N GLY A 86 4.01 0.73 4.58
CA GLY A 86 2.59 0.93 4.83
C GLY A 86 1.73 -0.21 4.28
N PHE A 87 2.07 -0.77 3.12
CA PHE A 87 1.35 -1.94 2.59
C PHE A 87 1.52 -3.15 3.51
N GLN A 88 2.75 -3.40 3.95
CA GLN A 88 3.05 -4.44 4.94
C GLN A 88 2.24 -4.25 6.22
N ALA A 89 2.15 -3.01 6.73
CA ALA A 89 1.36 -2.69 7.92
C ALA A 89 -0.12 -3.00 7.72
N LEU A 90 -0.71 -2.55 6.61
CA LEU A 90 -2.15 -2.73 6.34
C LEU A 90 -2.53 -4.20 6.17
N VAL A 91 -1.68 -5.02 5.56
CA VAL A 91 -1.91 -6.46 5.43
C VAL A 91 -1.77 -7.14 6.80
N LYS A 92 -0.67 -6.87 7.52
CA LYS A 92 -0.39 -7.51 8.82
C LYS A 92 -1.33 -7.04 9.94
N SER A 93 -1.94 -5.86 9.82
CA SER A 93 -2.97 -5.39 10.76
C SER A 93 -4.36 -5.98 10.47
N GLY A 94 -4.51 -6.73 9.38
CA GLY A 94 -5.80 -7.28 8.96
C GLY A 94 -6.76 -6.24 8.40
N LEU A 95 -6.29 -5.07 7.93
CA LEU A 95 -7.12 -4.11 7.20
C LEU A 95 -7.23 -4.49 5.71
N LEU A 96 -6.11 -4.88 5.11
CA LEU A 96 -6.08 -5.49 3.78
C LEU A 96 -6.00 -7.02 3.91
N PRO A 97 -6.71 -7.77 3.06
CA PRO A 97 -7.59 -7.33 1.96
C PRO A 97 -9.05 -7.03 2.36
N TYR A 98 -9.37 -6.91 3.64
CA TYR A 98 -10.76 -7.06 4.09
C TYR A 98 -11.60 -5.76 4.02
N GLY A 99 -11.03 -4.61 4.34
CA GLY A 99 -11.73 -3.32 4.41
C GLY A 99 -12.23 -2.95 5.80
N ASN A 100 -11.94 -3.78 6.79
CA ASN A 100 -12.19 -3.66 8.22
C ASN A 100 -11.09 -4.47 8.92
N PHE A 101 -10.89 -4.28 10.22
CA PHE A 101 -9.95 -5.11 10.98
C PHE A 101 -10.48 -6.53 11.18
N GLU A 102 -9.86 -7.50 10.49
CA GLU A 102 -10.05 -8.93 10.69
C GLU A 102 -8.84 -9.55 11.41
N ASP A 103 -9.07 -10.57 12.25
CA ASP A 103 -7.97 -11.28 12.89
C ASP A 103 -7.18 -12.11 11.88
N ALA A 104 -5.85 -11.96 11.90
CA ALA A 104 -4.96 -12.72 11.02
C ALA A 104 -5.04 -14.22 11.33
N LYS A 105 -5.30 -15.02 10.28
CA LYS A 105 -5.30 -16.48 10.32
C LYS A 105 -3.99 -17.01 9.75
N SER A 106 -3.69 -18.28 9.99
CA SER A 106 -2.51 -18.94 9.41
C SER A 106 -2.51 -18.97 7.87
N THR A 107 -3.68 -18.78 7.26
CA THR A 107 -3.87 -18.69 5.80
C THR A 107 -3.96 -17.26 5.28
N SER A 108 -4.03 -16.25 6.15
CA SER A 108 -4.19 -14.87 5.71
C SER A 108 -3.04 -14.43 4.80
N PRO A 109 -3.30 -13.59 3.79
CA PRO A 109 -2.24 -13.03 2.96
C PRO A 109 -1.22 -12.28 3.82
N THR A 110 0.04 -12.30 3.40
CA THR A 110 1.12 -11.61 4.13
C THR A 110 2.23 -11.17 3.20
N LEU A 111 3.13 -10.33 3.74
CA LEU A 111 4.39 -9.96 3.10
C LEU A 111 5.54 -10.66 3.81
N PHE A 112 6.46 -11.21 3.01
CA PHE A 112 7.60 -11.98 3.48
C PHE A 112 8.89 -11.58 2.78
N TYR A 113 10.02 -12.16 3.21
CA TYR A 113 11.32 -11.98 2.56
C TYR A 113 11.23 -12.22 1.04
N ASN A 114 11.90 -11.37 0.29
CA ASN A 114 12.10 -11.57 -1.15
C ASN A 114 12.75 -12.95 -1.39
N ASP A 115 12.44 -13.60 -2.51
CA ASP A 115 13.06 -14.91 -2.85
C ASP A 115 14.60 -14.89 -2.88
N ALA A 116 15.19 -13.75 -3.22
CA ALA A 116 16.64 -13.55 -3.22
C ALA A 116 17.24 -13.41 -1.81
N ASN A 117 16.42 -13.28 -0.75
CA ASN A 117 16.83 -12.92 0.61
C ASN A 117 17.74 -11.67 0.67
N GLN A 118 17.48 -10.71 -0.23
CA GLN A 118 18.24 -9.48 -0.36
C GLN A 118 17.30 -8.30 -0.61
N HIS A 119 17.74 -7.11 -0.19
CA HIS A 119 17.08 -5.86 -0.54
C HIS A 119 17.17 -5.62 -2.05
N VAL A 120 16.03 -5.31 -2.66
CA VAL A 120 15.95 -4.91 -4.07
C VAL A 120 15.71 -3.42 -4.13
N ALA A 121 16.52 -2.71 -4.92
CA ALA A 121 16.29 -1.32 -5.33
C ALA A 121 16.44 -1.18 -6.84
N LYS A 122 15.34 -1.13 -7.60
CA LYS A 122 15.35 -1.03 -9.06
C LYS A 122 14.04 -0.47 -9.62
N MET A 123 14.00 -0.20 -10.92
CA MET A 123 12.75 0.03 -11.65
C MET A 123 12.17 -1.30 -12.12
N VAL A 124 10.85 -1.42 -12.05
CA VAL A 124 10.06 -2.56 -12.56
C VAL A 124 8.92 -2.05 -13.42
N GLU A 125 8.41 -2.91 -14.29
CA GLU A 125 7.16 -2.66 -15.00
C GLU A 125 6.01 -3.33 -14.24
N THR A 126 4.95 -2.57 -13.98
CA THR A 126 3.71 -3.08 -13.41
C THR A 126 2.55 -2.76 -14.33
N ARG A 127 1.57 -3.67 -14.41
CA ARG A 127 0.32 -3.42 -15.12
C ARG A 127 -0.82 -3.17 -14.15
N ILE A 128 -1.80 -2.37 -14.57
CA ILE A 128 -3.12 -2.28 -13.91
C ILE A 128 -3.95 -3.50 -14.30
N ALA A 129 -4.26 -4.35 -13.32
CA ALA A 129 -5.04 -5.58 -13.51
C ALA A 129 -6.54 -5.38 -13.29
N ASN A 130 -6.92 -4.37 -12.49
CA ASN A 130 -8.29 -4.02 -12.17
C ASN A 130 -8.37 -2.54 -11.75
N THR A 131 -9.54 -1.90 -11.89
CA THR A 131 -9.81 -0.50 -11.53
C THR A 131 -10.99 -0.34 -10.56
N ASN A 132 -11.35 -1.38 -9.81
CA ASN A 132 -12.45 -1.45 -8.83
C ASN A 132 -12.13 -0.68 -7.53
N SER A 133 -11.68 0.56 -7.64
CA SER A 133 -11.37 1.39 -6.50
C SER A 133 -11.40 2.88 -6.89
N PRO A 134 -11.86 3.78 -6.01
CA PRO A 134 -11.72 5.22 -6.19
C PRO A 134 -10.27 5.66 -6.50
N TRP A 135 -9.28 4.93 -5.99
CA TRP A 135 -7.86 5.18 -6.22
C TRP A 135 -7.40 4.98 -7.68
N LEU A 136 -8.22 4.33 -8.50
CA LEU A 136 -7.81 3.84 -9.83
C LEU A 136 -8.63 4.46 -10.96
N THR A 137 -9.34 5.57 -10.69
CA THR A 137 -10.21 6.23 -11.68
C THR A 137 -9.46 6.97 -12.78
N GLY A 138 -8.17 7.27 -12.57
CA GLY A 138 -7.28 7.91 -13.54
C GLY A 138 -6.54 6.96 -14.46
N VAL A 139 -6.74 5.64 -14.35
CA VAL A 139 -6.03 4.61 -15.13
C VAL A 139 -7.01 3.61 -15.77
N GLN A 140 -6.52 2.83 -16.72
CA GLN A 140 -7.26 1.79 -17.41
C GLN A 140 -6.62 0.42 -17.19
N VAL A 141 -7.45 -0.64 -17.22
CA VAL A 141 -6.94 -2.01 -17.18
C VAL A 141 -6.01 -2.25 -18.37
N GLY A 142 -4.81 -2.75 -18.08
CA GLY A 142 -3.76 -2.96 -19.06
C GLY A 142 -2.70 -1.86 -19.11
N ASP A 143 -2.93 -0.70 -18.48
CA ASP A 143 -1.92 0.35 -18.43
C ASP A 143 -0.63 -0.15 -17.75
N ILE A 144 0.52 0.11 -18.37
CA ILE A 144 1.84 -0.29 -17.89
C ILE A 144 2.58 0.91 -17.35
N HIS A 145 3.17 0.75 -16.17
CA HIS A 145 3.91 1.78 -15.46
C HIS A 145 5.29 1.28 -15.04
N ALA A 146 6.31 2.11 -15.25
CA ALA A 146 7.66 1.91 -14.75
C ALA A 146 7.77 2.52 -13.34
N ILE A 147 7.77 1.67 -12.32
CA ILE A 147 7.69 2.07 -10.91
C ILE A 147 8.99 1.72 -10.17
N PRO A 148 9.54 2.62 -9.32
CA PRO A 148 10.65 2.28 -8.45
C PRO A 148 10.21 1.36 -7.32
N VAL A 149 10.96 0.30 -7.05
CA VAL A 149 10.80 -0.57 -5.87
C VAL A 149 12.02 -0.47 -4.97
N SER A 150 11.83 -0.60 -3.66
CA SER A 150 12.91 -0.54 -2.66
C SER A 150 12.52 -1.31 -1.38
N HIS A 151 12.74 -2.62 -1.34
CA HIS A 151 12.33 -3.46 -0.20
C HIS A 151 13.16 -4.75 -0.04
N GLY A 152 13.29 -5.25 1.20
CA GLY A 152 13.81 -6.58 1.53
C GLY A 152 12.73 -7.64 1.79
N GLU A 153 11.55 -7.20 2.24
CA GLU A 153 10.40 -8.05 2.60
C GLU A 153 9.15 -7.71 1.75
N GLY A 154 9.27 -7.74 0.43
CA GLY A 154 8.20 -7.34 -0.48
C GLY A 154 7.39 -8.49 -1.07
N LYS A 155 7.69 -9.74 -0.72
CA LYS A 155 7.04 -10.91 -1.34
C LYS A 155 5.62 -11.04 -0.82
N PHE A 156 4.62 -10.81 -1.67
CA PHE A 156 3.23 -11.11 -1.36
C PHE A 156 2.99 -12.61 -1.43
N VAL A 157 2.60 -13.20 -0.30
CA VAL A 157 2.33 -14.62 -0.14
C VAL A 157 0.86 -14.81 0.18
N VAL A 158 0.25 -15.76 -0.50
CA VAL A 158 -1.18 -16.06 -0.40
C VAL A 158 -1.41 -17.54 -0.74
N THR A 159 -2.41 -18.18 -0.13
CA THR A 159 -2.82 -19.55 -0.50
C THR A 159 -3.59 -19.56 -1.81
N ALA A 160 -3.84 -20.74 -2.38
CA ALA A 160 -4.62 -20.85 -3.61
C ALA A 160 -6.08 -20.37 -3.41
N GLU A 161 -6.65 -20.62 -2.24
CA GLU A 161 -8.01 -20.22 -1.86
C GLU A 161 -8.12 -18.71 -1.72
N GLU A 162 -7.23 -18.10 -0.93
CA GLU A 162 -7.20 -16.64 -0.74
C GLU A 162 -6.88 -15.92 -2.07
N PHE A 163 -6.01 -16.49 -2.92
CA PHE A 163 -5.77 -15.95 -4.26
C PHE A 163 -7.03 -15.98 -5.12
N ALA A 164 -7.78 -17.08 -5.12
CA ALA A 164 -9.03 -17.19 -5.86
C ALA A 164 -10.04 -16.14 -5.36
N GLU A 165 -10.15 -15.94 -4.06
CA GLU A 165 -11.01 -14.90 -3.47
C GLU A 165 -10.59 -13.49 -3.90
N LEU A 166 -9.30 -13.15 -3.79
CA LEU A 166 -8.78 -11.85 -4.23
C LEU A 166 -9.02 -11.60 -5.72
N ARG A 167 -8.83 -12.63 -6.56
CA ARG A 167 -9.06 -12.56 -8.00
C ARG A 167 -10.53 -12.34 -8.30
N ASP A 168 -11.41 -13.15 -7.72
CA ASP A 168 -12.84 -13.16 -8.03
C ASP A 168 -13.54 -11.89 -7.51
N ASN A 169 -13.04 -11.32 -6.41
CA ASN A 169 -13.48 -10.01 -5.93
C ASN A 169 -12.84 -8.81 -6.68
N GLY A 170 -11.92 -9.06 -7.61
CA GLY A 170 -11.23 -8.01 -8.37
C GLY A 170 -10.28 -7.15 -7.53
N GLN A 171 -9.72 -7.71 -6.45
CA GLN A 171 -8.89 -6.99 -5.48
C GLN A 171 -7.42 -6.92 -5.88
N ILE A 172 -6.99 -7.67 -6.89
CA ILE A 172 -5.63 -7.56 -7.43
C ILE A 172 -5.63 -6.42 -8.45
N PHE A 173 -5.09 -5.26 -8.06
CA PHE A 173 -5.11 -4.08 -8.95
C PHE A 173 -3.81 -3.86 -9.70
N SER A 174 -2.67 -4.35 -9.20
CA SER A 174 -1.38 -4.20 -9.86
C SER A 174 -0.55 -5.48 -9.81
N GLN A 175 0.14 -5.77 -10.91
CA GLN A 175 1.01 -6.95 -11.03
C GLN A 175 2.32 -6.60 -11.73
N TYR A 176 3.42 -7.23 -11.32
CA TYR A 176 4.70 -7.19 -12.03
C TYR A 176 4.57 -7.87 -13.39
N VAL A 177 5.12 -7.25 -14.44
CA VAL A 177 5.03 -7.75 -15.81
C VAL A 177 6.38 -7.84 -16.52
N ASP A 178 6.45 -8.74 -17.48
CA ASP A 178 7.52 -8.74 -18.47
C ASP A 178 7.37 -7.60 -19.50
N PHE A 179 8.34 -7.51 -20.41
CA PHE A 179 8.36 -6.49 -21.46
C PHE A 179 7.23 -6.63 -22.50
N GLU A 180 6.46 -7.72 -22.48
CA GLU A 180 5.24 -7.88 -23.28
C GLU A 180 3.98 -7.48 -22.51
N GLY A 181 4.12 -6.98 -21.29
CA GLY A 181 3.02 -6.58 -20.41
C GLY A 181 2.29 -7.75 -19.76
N LYS A 182 2.87 -8.96 -19.76
CA LYS A 182 2.26 -10.16 -19.16
C LYS A 182 2.77 -10.37 -17.74
N PRO A 183 1.89 -10.72 -16.78
CA PRO A 183 2.32 -11.10 -15.43
C PRO A 183 3.39 -12.19 -15.47
N SER A 184 4.51 -11.95 -14.78
CA SER A 184 5.65 -12.85 -14.85
C SER A 184 6.13 -13.26 -13.46
N MET A 185 6.42 -14.55 -13.29
CA MET A 185 7.07 -15.09 -12.10
C MET A 185 8.59 -15.16 -12.24
N ASP A 186 9.15 -14.73 -13.38
CA ASP A 186 10.59 -14.62 -13.55
C ASP A 186 11.13 -13.50 -12.66
N SER A 187 12.17 -13.80 -11.88
CA SER A 187 12.81 -12.87 -10.94
C SER A 187 13.39 -11.63 -11.60
N LYS A 188 13.64 -11.69 -12.92
CA LYS A 188 14.00 -10.52 -13.73
C LYS A 188 12.93 -9.43 -13.68
N TYR A 189 11.65 -9.79 -13.65
CA TYR A 189 10.52 -8.86 -13.73
C TYR A 189 9.76 -8.75 -12.40
N ASN A 190 9.63 -9.85 -11.67
CA ASN A 190 9.04 -9.93 -10.33
C ASN A 190 10.17 -10.09 -9.30
N PRO A 191 10.74 -8.99 -8.79
CA PRO A 191 12.02 -9.03 -8.08
C PRO A 191 11.94 -9.60 -6.66
N ASN A 192 10.75 -9.68 -6.08
CA ASN A 192 10.53 -10.27 -4.74
C ASN A 192 9.97 -11.69 -4.81
N GLY A 193 9.53 -12.16 -5.97
CA GLY A 193 8.90 -13.47 -6.10
C GLY A 193 7.46 -13.52 -5.59
N SER A 194 6.76 -12.38 -5.57
CA SER A 194 5.36 -12.32 -5.14
C SER A 194 4.51 -13.30 -5.92
N VAL A 195 3.67 -14.06 -5.20
CA VAL A 195 2.82 -15.10 -5.77
C VAL A 195 1.85 -14.48 -6.78
N HIS A 196 1.69 -15.13 -7.95
CA HIS A 196 0.92 -14.62 -9.09
C HIS A 196 1.33 -13.21 -9.56
N ALA A 197 2.59 -12.84 -9.33
CA ALA A 197 3.16 -11.53 -9.65
C ALA A 197 2.39 -10.36 -9.04
N ILE A 198 1.68 -10.57 -7.92
CA ILE A 198 0.89 -9.53 -7.25
C ILE A 198 1.83 -8.46 -6.72
N GLU A 199 1.60 -7.20 -7.12
CA GLU A 199 2.36 -6.05 -6.66
C GLU A 199 1.57 -5.21 -5.65
N GLY A 200 0.26 -5.14 -5.85
CA GLY A 200 -0.64 -4.41 -4.96
C GLY A 200 -2.08 -4.91 -5.05
N ILE A 201 -2.79 -4.73 -3.94
CA ILE A 201 -4.17 -5.17 -3.74
C ILE A 201 -5.06 -4.05 -3.17
N THR A 202 -6.37 -4.23 -3.30
CA THR A 202 -7.40 -3.37 -2.70
C THR A 202 -8.12 -4.12 -1.59
N SER A 203 -8.79 -3.38 -0.69
CA SER A 203 -9.81 -3.97 0.18
C SER A 203 -11.05 -4.36 -0.61
N LYS A 204 -11.91 -5.22 -0.03
CA LYS A 204 -13.19 -5.65 -0.63
C LYS A 204 -14.13 -4.48 -0.93
N ASN A 205 -14.12 -3.45 -0.07
CA ASN A 205 -14.89 -2.21 -0.29
C ASN A 205 -14.19 -1.20 -1.21
N GLY A 206 -12.99 -1.51 -1.72
CA GLY A 206 -12.21 -0.66 -2.63
C GLY A 206 -11.60 0.60 -2.02
N GLN A 207 -11.89 0.93 -0.75
CA GLN A 207 -11.44 2.17 -0.09
C GLN A 207 -9.96 2.16 0.31
N ILE A 208 -9.40 0.97 0.55
CA ILE A 208 -8.02 0.77 0.98
C ILE A 208 -7.24 0.18 -0.19
N ILE A 209 -6.08 0.74 -0.50
CA ILE A 209 -5.11 0.12 -1.42
C ILE A 209 -3.75 -0.03 -0.76
N GLY A 210 -3.04 -1.09 -1.14
CA GLY A 210 -1.69 -1.36 -0.66
C GLY A 210 -0.82 -1.85 -1.80
N LYS A 211 0.42 -1.36 -1.88
CA LYS A 211 1.37 -1.74 -2.94
C LYS A 211 2.82 -1.64 -2.51
N MET A 212 3.73 -2.37 -3.16
CA MET A 212 5.17 -2.35 -2.83
C MET A 212 5.96 -1.28 -3.59
N GLY A 213 5.61 -1.03 -4.85
CA GLY A 213 6.22 -0.02 -5.70
C GLY A 213 5.87 1.39 -5.26
N HIS A 214 6.87 2.26 -5.27
CA HIS A 214 6.80 3.62 -4.75
C HIS A 214 6.28 4.61 -5.80
N SER A 215 4.96 4.68 -5.98
CA SER A 215 4.32 5.65 -6.87
C SER A 215 4.53 7.11 -6.41
N GLU A 216 4.87 7.32 -5.13
CA GLU A 216 5.21 8.63 -4.57
C GLU A 216 6.65 9.08 -4.83
N ARG A 217 7.55 8.18 -5.24
CA ARG A 217 8.96 8.50 -5.54
C ARG A 217 9.15 8.96 -6.98
N TYR A 218 8.24 9.77 -7.50
CA TYR A 218 8.28 10.32 -8.85
C TYR A 218 7.83 11.78 -8.85
N GLU A 219 8.55 12.60 -9.60
CA GLU A 219 8.16 13.94 -10.00
C GLU A 219 8.66 14.22 -11.42
N ASP A 220 8.09 15.24 -12.07
CA ASP A 220 8.44 15.57 -13.45
C ASP A 220 9.92 15.99 -13.54
N GLY A 221 10.67 15.28 -14.39
CA GLY A 221 12.12 15.47 -14.52
C GLY A 221 12.97 14.41 -13.82
N LEU A 222 12.39 13.51 -13.01
CA LEU A 222 13.08 12.32 -12.52
C LEU A 222 13.06 11.17 -13.53
N PHE A 223 14.06 10.27 -13.45
CA PHE A 223 14.18 9.05 -14.25
C PHE A 223 14.12 9.27 -15.77
N GLN A 224 14.63 10.41 -16.28
CA GLN A 224 14.55 10.76 -17.71
C GLN A 224 15.20 9.72 -18.65
N ASN A 225 16.17 8.96 -18.16
CA ASN A 225 16.85 7.89 -18.89
C ASN A 225 16.14 6.53 -18.83
N ILE A 226 15.01 6.44 -18.12
CA ILE A 226 14.21 5.22 -17.99
C ILE A 226 12.92 5.46 -18.77
N PRO A 227 12.59 4.68 -19.81
CA PRO A 227 11.35 4.85 -20.56
C PRO A 227 10.12 4.37 -19.77
N GLY A 228 8.91 4.62 -20.29
CA GLY A 228 7.63 4.20 -19.70
C GLY A 228 6.92 5.28 -18.87
N ASN A 229 5.62 5.12 -18.62
CA ASN A 229 4.87 6.02 -17.75
C ASN A 229 5.21 5.75 -16.27
N LYS A 230 5.38 6.78 -15.43
CA LYS A 230 5.68 6.63 -13.99
C LYS A 230 4.46 6.95 -13.12
N ASP A 231 3.52 7.70 -13.67
CA ASP A 231 2.38 8.21 -12.93
C ASP A 231 1.19 7.25 -13.08
N GLN A 232 0.81 6.63 -11.97
CA GLN A 232 -0.37 5.77 -11.85
C GLN A 232 -1.63 6.57 -11.48
N HIS A 233 -1.54 7.90 -11.39
CA HIS A 233 -2.62 8.81 -11.04
C HIS A 233 -3.36 8.50 -9.74
N LEU A 234 -2.73 7.75 -8.81
CA LEU A 234 -3.36 7.31 -7.55
C LEU A 234 -3.76 8.51 -6.69
N PHE A 235 -2.85 9.47 -6.54
CA PHE A 235 -3.06 10.67 -5.73
C PHE A 235 -4.11 11.59 -6.35
N ALA A 236 -4.04 11.79 -7.67
CA ALA A 236 -5.01 12.58 -8.42
C ALA A 236 -6.42 11.98 -8.31
N SER A 237 -6.53 10.66 -8.46
CA SER A 237 -7.79 9.92 -8.36
C SER A 237 -8.42 10.05 -6.97
N ALA A 238 -7.62 9.97 -5.90
CA ALA A 238 -8.11 10.17 -4.54
C ALA A 238 -8.56 11.61 -4.26
N VAL A 239 -7.82 12.62 -4.73
CA VAL A 239 -8.25 14.03 -4.58
C VAL A 239 -9.54 14.28 -5.35
N LYS A 240 -9.63 13.77 -6.58
CA LYS A 240 -10.84 13.84 -7.41
C LYS A 240 -12.04 13.21 -6.74
N TYR A 241 -11.87 12.08 -6.05
CA TYR A 241 -12.96 11.39 -5.35
C TYR A 241 -13.65 12.29 -4.32
N PHE A 242 -12.90 13.10 -3.57
CA PHE A 242 -13.47 14.00 -2.55
C PHE A 242 -13.85 15.39 -3.08
N THR A 243 -13.16 15.88 -4.12
CA THR A 243 -13.38 17.25 -4.63
C THR A 243 -14.33 17.30 -5.82
N GLY A 244 -14.55 16.18 -6.51
CA GLY A 244 -15.33 16.09 -7.75
C GLY A 244 -14.66 16.76 -8.96
N LYS A 245 -13.41 17.24 -8.81
CA LYS A 245 -12.65 17.95 -9.85
C LYS A 245 -11.73 17.03 -10.63
#